data_AF-A0A967M286-F1
#
_entry.id   AF-A0A967M286-F1
#
_cell.length_a   1.000
_cell.length_b   1.000
_cell.length_c   1.000
_cell.angle_alpha   90.00
_cell.angle_beta   90.00
_cell.angle_gamma   90.00
#
_symmetry.space_group_name_H-M   'P 1'
#
loop_
_entity.id
_entity.type
_entity.pdbx_description
1 polymer ?
#
loop_
_entity_poly.entity_id
_entity_poly.type
_entity_poly.pdbx_seq_one_letter_code
_entity_poly.pdbx_strand_id
1 'polypeptide(L)' 'MGQTVRYDGGHKHNRYVTGTLAAWFELVPFCPEVAIGLTVPRPPVHLVERDGDIRALGVDDE' A
#
# COMPACT_ATOMS: atom_id res chain seq x y z
N MET A 1 1.12 -10.09 -2.27
CA MET A 1 2.31 -10.89 -2.68
C MET A 1 3.34 -11.09 -1.56
N GLY A 2 3.57 -10.13 -0.67
CA GLY A 2 4.50 -10.32 0.46
C GLY A 2 5.79 -9.52 0.36
N GLN A 3 5.90 -8.65 -0.64
CA GLN A 3 6.96 -7.65 -0.70
C GLN A 3 6.83 -6.68 0.49
N THR A 4 7.99 -6.26 1.01
CA THR A 4 8.12 -5.33 2.13
C THR A 4 7.98 -3.88 1.65
N VAL A 5 6.79 -3.52 1.16
CA VAL A 5 6.50 -2.20 0.57
C VAL A 5 5.49 -1.37 1.37
N ARG A 6 5.01 -1.90 2.50
CA ARG A 6 4.13 -1.16 3.41
C ARG A 6 4.85 0.06 3.99
N TYR A 7 4.09 1.05 4.44
CA TYR A 7 4.64 2.26 5.04
C TYR A 7 5.57 1.98 6.24
N ASP A 8 5.27 0.92 7.01
CA ASP A 8 6.04 0.44 8.16
C ASP A 8 7.23 -0.46 7.79
N GLY A 9 7.50 -0.68 6.50
CA GLY A 9 8.52 -1.62 6.02
C GLY A 9 8.13 -3.10 6.15
N GLY A 10 6.94 -3.39 6.67
CA GLY A 10 6.40 -4.73 6.75
C GLY A 10 5.84 -5.23 5.42
N HIS A 11 5.25 -6.43 5.47
CA HIS A 11 4.55 -7.03 4.35
C HIS A 11 3.15 -7.49 4.76
N LYS A 12 2.27 -7.70 3.78
CA LYS A 12 0.92 -8.27 3.98
C LYS A 12 0.76 -9.51 3.11
N HIS A 13 1.55 -10.53 3.42
CA HIS A 13 1.54 -11.78 2.66
C HIS A 13 0.28 -12.57 2.99
N ASN A 14 -0.44 -13.01 1.97
CA ASN A 14 -1.62 -13.87 2.11
C ASN A 14 -1.33 -15.20 1.42
N ARG A 15 -1.31 -16.28 2.21
CA ARG A 15 -1.00 -17.64 1.74
C ARG A 15 -2.06 -18.21 0.81
N TYR A 16 -3.34 -17.83 0.99
CA TYR A 16 -4.41 -18.26 0.09
C TYR A 16 -4.24 -17.64 -1.30
N VAL A 17 -3.93 -16.34 -1.36
CA VAL A 17 -3.69 -15.64 -2.62
C VAL A 17 -2.48 -16.23 -3.35
N THR A 18 -1.35 -16.34 -2.67
CA THR A 18 -0.08 -16.78 -3.30
C THR A 18 0.07 -18.28 -3.46
N GLY A 19 -0.70 -19.08 -2.70
CA GLY A 19 -0.69 -20.54 -2.80
C GLY A 19 -1.84 -21.08 -3.66
N THR A 20 -3.07 -20.71 -3.36
CA THR A 20 -4.27 -21.26 -4.04
C THR A 20 -4.57 -20.51 -5.33
N LEU A 21 -4.71 -19.19 -5.28
CA LEU A 21 -5.14 -18.42 -6.46
C LEU A 21 -4.03 -18.31 -7.52
N ALA A 22 -2.76 -18.35 -7.12
CA ALA A 22 -1.62 -18.33 -8.03
C ALA A 22 -1.58 -19.54 -8.99
N ALA A 23 -2.28 -20.64 -8.67
CA ALA A 23 -2.40 -21.78 -9.58
C ALA A 23 -3.33 -21.51 -10.77
N TRP A 24 -4.20 -20.49 -10.66
CA TRP A 24 -5.25 -20.18 -11.63
C TRP A 24 -5.09 -18.82 -12.29
N PHE A 25 -4.37 -17.91 -11.64
CA PHE A 25 -4.21 -16.53 -12.09
C PHE A 25 -2.75 -16.10 -12.07
N GLU A 26 -2.39 -15.25 -13.03
CA GLU A 26 -1.16 -14.48 -12.96
C GLU A 26 -1.33 -13.33 -11.96
N LEU A 27 -0.40 -13.26 -11.02
CA LEU A 27 -0.44 -12.33 -9.91
C LEU A 27 0.57 -11.19 -10.13
N VAL A 28 0.09 -10.02 -10.54
CA VAL A 28 0.93 -8.84 -10.78
C VAL A 28 1.10 -8.02 -9.49
N PRO A 29 2.31 -7.95 -8.91
CA PRO A 29 2.56 -7.11 -7.74
C PRO A 29 2.58 -5.63 -8.13
N PHE A 30 1.79 -4.81 -7.45
CA PHE A 30 1.78 -3.36 -7.65
C PHE A 30 1.56 -2.63 -6.32
N CYS A 31 2.37 -1.61 -6.06
CA CYS A 31 2.20 -0.68 -4.94
C CYS A 31 2.19 0.74 -5.51
N PRO A 32 1.05 1.45 -5.52
CA PRO A 32 0.96 2.77 -6.13
C PRO A 32 1.88 3.79 -5.45
N GLU A 33 2.04 3.71 -4.12
CA GLU A 33 2.87 4.64 -3.34
C GLU A 33 4.35 4.55 -3.74
N VAL A 34 4.89 3.35 -3.89
CA VAL A 34 6.28 3.16 -4.37
C VAL A 34 6.40 3.52 -5.85
N ALA A 35 5.38 3.22 -6.66
CA ALA A 35 5.38 3.55 -8.09
C ALA A 35 5.43 5.07 -8.36
N ILE A 36 4.85 5.89 -7.48
CA ILE A 36 4.95 7.35 -7.54
C ILE A 36 6.18 7.91 -6.77
N GLY A 37 7.05 7.03 -6.25
CA GLY A 37 8.35 7.39 -5.70
C GLY A 37 8.45 7.54 -4.18
N LEU A 38 7.41 7.17 -3.40
CA LEU A 38 7.51 7.22 -1.93
C LEU A 38 8.45 6.11 -1.41
N THR A 39 9.18 6.42 -0.34
CA THR A 39 10.14 5.50 0.29
C THR A 39 9.48 4.40 1.13
N VAL A 40 10.31 3.43 1.52
CA VAL A 40 9.97 2.42 2.51
C VAL A 40 11.10 2.39 3.56
N PRO A 41 10.83 2.64 4.85
CA PRO A 41 9.54 3.08 5.43
C PRO A 41 9.19 4.53 5.06
N ARG A 42 7.96 4.94 5.39
CA ARG A 42 7.43 6.30 5.25
C ARG A 42 6.35 6.57 6.31
N PRO A 43 6.05 7.84 6.63
CA PRO A 43 4.93 8.17 7.50
C PRO A 43 3.59 7.66 6.94
N PRO A 44 2.63 7.29 7.81
CA PRO A 44 1.28 6.96 7.38
C PRO A 44 0.56 8.19 6.81
N VAL A 45 -0.34 7.96 5.85
CA VAL A 45 -1.11 9.00 5.16
C VAL A 45 -2.59 8.64 5.17
N HIS A 46 -3.46 9.62 5.40
CA HIS A 46 -4.91 9.50 5.29
C HIS A 46 -5.47 10.36 4.15
N LEU A 47 -6.52 9.86 3.50
CA LEU A 47 -7.34 10.68 2.61
C LEU A 47 -8.39 11.39 3.45
N VAL A 48 -8.38 12.73 3.41
CA VAL A 48 -9.29 13.59 4.17
C VAL A 48 -10.09 14.42 3.18
N GLU A 49 -11.41 14.45 3.37
CA GLU A 49 -12.30 15.36 2.65
C GLU A 49 -12.41 16.69 3.41
N ARG A 50 -12.15 17.80 2.72
CA ARG A 50 -12.37 19.16 3.23
C ARG A 50 -13.04 19.99 2.14
N ASP A 51 -14.21 20.55 2.45
CA ASP A 51 -14.95 21.45 1.55
C ASP A 51 -15.20 20.88 0.14
N GLY A 52 -15.39 19.56 0.01
CA GLY A 52 -15.61 18.86 -1.26
C GLY A 52 -14.32 18.44 -2.00
N ASP A 53 -13.14 18.78 -1.48
CA ASP A 53 -11.85 18.34 -2.01
C ASP A 53 -11.29 17.16 -1.18
N ILE A 54 -10.72 16.15 -1.86
CA ILE A 54 -9.98 15.06 -1.22
C ILE A 54 -8.49 15.39 -1.20
N ARG A 55 -7.87 15.38 -0.01
CA ARG A 55 -6.44 15.63 0.22
C ARG A 55 -5.78 14.42 0.87
N ALA A 56 -4.53 14.13 0.50
CA ALA A 56 -3.69 13.16 1.19
C ALA A 56 -2.83 13.88 2.22
N LEU A 57 -3.05 13.61 3.51
CA LEU A 57 -2.38 14.28 4.64
C LEU A 57 -1.63 13.25 5.50
N GLY A 58 -0.51 13.64 6.10
CA GLY A 58 0.16 12.82 7.11
C GLY A 58 -0.74 12.65 8.34
N VAL A 59 -0.65 11.48 9.00
CA VAL A 59 -1.45 11.25 10.22
C VAL A 59 -0.98 12.12 11.39
N ASP A 60 0.27 12.57 11.37
CA ASP A 60 0.84 13.47 12.38
C ASP A 60 0.58 14.97 12.08
N ASP A 61 -0.04 15.31 10.93
CA ASP A 61 -0.29 16.69 10.47
C ASP A 61 -1.64 17.26 10.96
N GLU A 62 -2.05 16.94 12.19
CA GLU A 62 -3.28 17.47 12.82
C GLU A 62 -3.21 18.99 13.10
#